data_AF-A0A6P3IWF3-F1
#
_entry.id   AF-A0A6P3IWF3-F1
#
_cell.length_a   1.000
_cell.length_b   1.000
_cell.length_c   1.000
_cell.angle_alpha   90.00
_cell.angle_beta   90.00
_cell.angle_gamma   90.00
#
_symmetry.space_group_name_H-M   'P 1'
#
loop_
_entity.id
_entity.type
_entity.pdbx_description
1 polymer ?
#
loop_
_entity_poly.entity_id
_entity_poly.type
_entity_poly.pdbx_seq_one_letter_code
_entity_poly.pdbx_strand_id
1 'polypeptide(L)'
;MQQPAVHVQGQEPLTASMLASAPPQEQKQMLGERLFPLIQAMHPTLAGKITGMLLEIDNSELLHMLESLESLRSKVDEAVAVLQAHQAKEAAQKAVNSGTGVPTV
;
A
#
# COMPACT_ATOMS: atom_id res chain seq x y z
N MET A 1 -22.93 2.46 20.50
CA MET A 1 -22.22 2.19 19.23
C MET A 1 -20.80 1.80 19.58
N GLN A 2 -20.47 0.52 19.51
CA GLN A 2 -19.12 0.00 19.82
C GLN A 2 -18.28 0.17 18.56
N GLN A 3 -17.15 0.88 18.67
CA GLN A 3 -16.29 1.16 17.53
C GLN A 3 -15.33 -0.02 17.29
N PRO A 4 -15.11 -0.42 16.03
CA PRO A 4 -14.05 -1.37 15.69
C PRO A 4 -12.69 -0.76 16.04
N ALA A 5 -11.89 -1.51 16.79
CA ALA A 5 -10.61 -1.05 17.31
C ALA A 5 -9.54 -2.06 16.89
N VAL A 6 -8.63 -1.63 16.02
CA VAL A 6 -7.56 -2.52 15.56
C VAL A 6 -6.44 -2.54 16.60
N HIS A 7 -6.21 -3.70 17.21
CA HIS A 7 -5.17 -3.88 18.21
C HIS A 7 -3.88 -4.39 17.57
N VAL A 8 -2.81 -3.59 17.61
CA VAL A 8 -1.44 -4.03 17.35
C VAL A 8 -0.74 -4.13 18.70
N GLN A 9 -0.26 -5.32 19.08
CA GLN A 9 0.32 -5.59 20.40
C GLN A 9 1.41 -4.54 20.76
N GLY A 10 1.15 -3.73 21.79
CA GLY A 10 2.09 -2.73 22.32
C GLY A 10 1.86 -1.28 21.89
N GLN A 11 0.89 -1.01 21.02
CA GLN A 11 0.50 0.35 20.65
C GLN A 11 -1.02 0.55 20.84
N GLU A 12 -1.45 1.76 21.18
CA GLU A 12 -2.88 2.09 21.28
C GLU A 12 -3.64 1.68 20.00
N PRO A 13 -4.86 1.15 20.13
CA PRO A 13 -5.63 0.70 18.99
C PRO A 13 -5.97 1.88 18.08
N LEU A 14 -5.75 1.72 16.77
CA LEU A 14 -6.18 2.73 15.81
C LEU A 14 -7.69 2.60 15.63
N THR A 15 -8.44 3.55 16.18
CA THR A 15 -9.90 3.60 16.08
C THR A 15 -10.34 4.60 15.02
N ALA A 16 -11.53 4.39 14.47
CA ALA A 16 -12.14 5.32 13.52
C ALA A 16 -12.28 6.75 14.11
N SER A 17 -12.58 6.89 15.42
CA SER A 17 -12.63 8.20 16.09
C SER A 17 -11.29 8.92 16.15
N MET A 18 -10.21 8.19 16.43
CA MET A 18 -8.86 8.77 16.47
C MET A 18 -8.45 9.27 15.09
N LEU A 19 -8.71 8.48 14.05
CA LEU A 19 -8.52 8.88 12.65
C LEU A 19 -9.36 10.10 12.29
N ALA A 20 -10.65 10.10 12.59
CA ALA A 20 -11.56 11.20 12.24
C ALA A 20 -11.17 12.53 12.92
N SER A 21 -10.44 12.48 14.04
CA SER A 21 -9.97 13.64 14.78
C SER A 21 -8.66 14.23 14.22
N ALA A 22 -7.92 13.46 13.42
CA ALA A 22 -6.68 13.90 12.78
C ALA A 22 -6.93 14.58 11.42
N PRO A 23 -6.07 15.51 10.96
CA PRO A 23 -6.10 16.05 9.60
C PRO A 23 -5.96 14.95 8.54
N PRO A 24 -6.55 15.09 7.33
CA PRO A 24 -6.55 14.05 6.30
C PRO A 24 -5.17 13.49 5.93
N GLN A 25 -4.14 14.33 5.93
CA GLN A 25 -2.77 13.91 5.64
C GLN A 25 -2.21 13.02 6.76
N GLU A 26 -2.49 13.37 8.02
CA GLU A 26 -2.07 12.61 9.19
C GLU A 26 -2.84 11.29 9.29
N GLN A 27 -4.11 11.25 8.88
CA GLN A 27 -4.89 10.02 8.81
C GLN A 27 -4.20 8.94 7.96
N LYS A 28 -3.73 9.32 6.76
CA LYS A 28 -2.99 8.42 5.87
C LYS A 28 -1.65 8.00 6.48
N GLN A 29 -0.96 8.91 7.13
CA GLN A 29 0.30 8.60 7.82
C GLN A 29 0.08 7.56 8.93
N MET A 30 -0.91 7.77 9.81
CA MET A 30 -1.25 6.84 10.89
C MET A 30 -1.61 5.45 10.36
N LEU A 31 -2.39 5.37 9.28
CA LEU A 31 -2.73 4.10 8.63
C LEU A 31 -1.48 3.44 8.02
N GLY A 32 -0.63 4.23 7.37
CA GLY A 32 0.61 3.76 6.74
C GLY A 32 1.56 3.14 7.75
N GLU A 33 1.73 3.76 8.92
CA GLU A 33 2.58 3.24 9.99
C GLU A 33 2.11 1.88 10.53
N ARG A 34 0.80 1.59 10.48
CA ARG A 34 0.25 0.30 10.89
C ARG A 34 0.28 -0.74 9.78
N LEU A 35 0.00 -0.34 8.54
CA LEU A 35 0.01 -1.23 7.39
C LEU A 35 1.42 -1.65 6.99
N PHE A 36 2.39 -0.74 7.05
CA PHE A 36 3.76 -0.98 6.59
C PHE A 36 4.42 -2.22 7.20
N PRO A 37 4.49 -2.41 8.54
CA PRO A 37 5.14 -3.59 9.10
C PRO A 37 4.43 -4.91 8.71
N LEU A 38 3.11 -4.89 8.57
CA LEU A 38 2.34 -6.06 8.13
C LEU A 38 2.66 -6.43 6.68
N ILE A 39 2.68 -5.43 5.80
CA ILE A 39 3.02 -5.61 4.38
C ILE A 39 4.50 -5.99 4.24
N GLN A 40 5.39 -5.41 5.05
CA GLN A 40 6.82 -5.70 5.03
C GLN A 40 7.11 -7.16 5.40
N ALA A 41 6.34 -7.74 6.32
CA ALA A 41 6.45 -9.17 6.64
C ALA A 41 6.08 -10.07 5.44
N MET A 42 5.19 -9.62 4.55
CA MET A 42 4.75 -10.35 3.36
C MET A 42 5.63 -10.11 2.13
N HIS A 43 5.94 -8.84 1.84
CA HIS A 43 6.70 -8.38 0.68
C HIS A 43 7.77 -7.35 1.07
N PRO A 44 8.90 -7.77 1.66
CA PRO A 44 9.92 -6.85 2.19
C PRO A 44 10.45 -5.85 1.15
N THR A 45 10.62 -6.30 -0.09
CA THR A 45 11.20 -5.48 -1.18
C THR A 45 10.23 -4.46 -1.76
N LEU A 46 8.93 -4.75 -1.73
CA LEU A 46 7.89 -3.90 -2.35
C LEU A 46 7.04 -3.17 -1.32
N ALA A 47 7.29 -3.37 -0.02
CA ALA A 47 6.48 -2.86 1.08
C ALA A 47 6.16 -1.37 0.93
N GLY A 48 7.16 -0.51 0.73
CA GLY A 48 6.93 0.93 0.60
C GLY A 48 6.03 1.31 -0.59
N LYS A 49 6.18 0.63 -1.73
CA LYS A 49 5.34 0.89 -2.92
C LYS A 49 3.91 0.38 -2.72
N ILE A 50 3.77 -0.82 -2.18
CA ILE A 50 2.47 -1.42 -1.89
C ILE A 50 1.73 -0.57 -0.85
N THR A 51 2.37 -0.22 0.27
CA THR A 51 1.77 0.67 1.27
C THR A 51 1.35 1.99 0.65
N GLY A 52 2.20 2.62 -0.18
CA GLY A 52 1.85 3.85 -0.89
C GLY A 52 0.60 3.72 -1.75
N MET A 53 0.48 2.63 -2.52
CA MET A 53 -0.71 2.36 -3.35
C MET A 53 -1.96 2.07 -2.51
N LEU A 54 -1.82 1.28 -1.45
CA LEU A 54 -2.94 0.97 -0.55
C LEU A 54 -3.45 2.23 0.16
N LEU A 55 -2.57 3.20 0.47
CA LEU A 55 -2.99 4.45 1.09
C LEU A 55 -3.88 5.31 0.18
N GLU A 56 -4.01 5.02 -1.10
CA GLU A 56 -4.97 5.69 -1.99
C GLU A 56 -6.41 5.19 -1.78
N ILE A 57 -6.61 4.05 -1.12
CA ILE A 57 -7.91 3.48 -0.78
C ILE A 57 -8.58 4.29 0.34
N ASP A 58 -9.91 4.25 0.45
CA ASP A 58 -10.65 4.92 1.52
C ASP A 58 -10.24 4.47 2.93
N ASN A 59 -10.26 5.40 3.88
CA ASN A 59 -9.80 5.15 5.25
C ASN A 59 -10.65 4.08 5.98
N SER A 60 -11.93 3.98 5.67
CA SER A 60 -12.83 2.94 6.20
C SER A 60 -12.43 1.54 5.75
N GLU A 61 -12.05 1.40 4.47
CA GLU A 61 -11.61 0.12 3.91
C GLU A 61 -10.22 -0.24 4.46
N LEU A 62 -9.31 0.73 4.60
CA LEU A 62 -8.00 0.51 5.22
C LEU A 62 -8.12 0.07 6.69
N LEU A 63 -9.06 0.63 7.45
CA LEU A 63 -9.37 0.17 8.80
C LEU A 63 -9.86 -1.28 8.80
N HIS A 64 -10.77 -1.64 7.89
CA HIS A 64 -11.24 -3.01 7.78
C HIS A 64 -10.12 -4.00 7.40
N MET A 65 -9.18 -3.59 6.54
CA MET A 65 -7.99 -4.38 6.21
C MET A 65 -7.05 -4.59 7.41
N LEU A 66 -6.95 -3.58 8.28
CA LEU A 66 -6.18 -3.70 9.51
C LEU A 66 -6.82 -4.69 10.50
N GLU A 67 -8.15 -4.83 10.50
CA GLU A 67 -8.88 -5.82 11.30
C GLU A 67 -8.88 -7.23 10.69
N SER A 68 -8.77 -7.34 9.36
CA SER A 68 -8.81 -8.59 8.62
C SER A 68 -7.54 -8.81 7.80
N LEU A 69 -6.65 -9.66 8.31
CA LEU A 69 -5.44 -10.10 7.62
C LEU A 69 -5.73 -10.72 6.24
N GLU A 70 -6.88 -11.38 6.07
CA GLU A 70 -7.30 -11.93 4.77
C GLU A 70 -7.59 -10.82 3.76
N SER A 71 -8.34 -9.80 4.19
CA SER A 71 -8.64 -8.61 3.37
C SER A 71 -7.35 -7.87 2.99
N LEU A 72 -6.46 -7.66 3.97
CA LEU A 72 -5.14 -7.07 3.73
C LEU A 72 -4.36 -7.86 2.68
N ARG A 73 -4.31 -9.19 2.82
CA ARG A 73 -3.57 -10.06 1.91
C ARG A 73 -4.11 -10.01 0.49
N SER A 74 -5.43 -10.08 0.31
CA SER A 74 -6.06 -9.96 -1.01
C SER A 74 -5.65 -8.66 -1.70
N LYS A 75 -5.73 -7.53 -0.99
CA LYS A 75 -5.36 -6.22 -1.54
C LYS A 75 -3.87 -6.07 -1.81
N VAL A 76 -3.02 -6.67 -0.98
CA VAL A 76 -1.58 -6.72 -1.21
C VAL A 76 -1.27 -7.50 -2.49
N ASP A 77 -1.90 -8.65 -2.71
CA ASP A 77 -1.71 -9.46 -3.91
C ASP A 77 -2.16 -8.71 -5.19
N GLU A 78 -3.31 -8.00 -5.13
CA GLU A 78 -3.77 -7.11 -6.20
C GLU A 78 -2.74 -6.01 -6.50
N ALA A 79 -2.25 -5.31 -5.47
CA ALA A 79 -1.26 -4.25 -5.64
C ALA A 79 0.08 -4.76 -6.21
N VAL A 80 0.51 -5.96 -5.80
CA VAL A 80 1.71 -6.61 -6.37
C VAL A 80 1.53 -6.88 -7.85
N ALA A 81 0.39 -7.43 -8.26
CA ALA A 81 0.11 -7.71 -9.67
C ALA A 81 0.15 -6.43 -10.51
N VAL A 82 -0.44 -5.34 -10.01
CA VAL A 82 -0.41 -4.02 -10.67
C VAL A 82 1.02 -3.48 -10.78
N LEU A 83 1.80 -3.55 -9.70
CA LEU A 83 3.21 -3.11 -9.71
C LEU A 83 4.07 -3.89 -10.71
N GLN A 84 3.87 -5.20 -10.81
CA GLN A 84 4.59 -6.04 -11.75
C GLN A 84 4.21 -5.71 -13.20
N ALA A 85 2.91 -5.54 -13.47
CA ALA A 85 2.43 -5.13 -14.79
C ALA A 85 2.99 -3.76 -15.21
N HIS A 86 3.04 -2.79 -14.28
CA HIS A 86 3.62 -1.48 -14.53
C HIS A 86 5.12 -1.58 -14.84
N GLN A 87 5.88 -2.32 -14.03
CA GLN A 87 7.32 -2.50 -14.23
C GLN A 87 7.65 -3.19 -15.55
N ALA A 88 6.89 -4.22 -15.92
CA ALA A 88 7.07 -4.90 -17.21
C ALA A 88 6.83 -3.94 -18.39
N LYS A 89 5.80 -3.09 -18.27
CA LYS A 89 5.50 -2.06 -19.27
C LYS A 89 6.59 -0.99 -19.36
N GLU A 90 7.08 -0.50 -18.23
CA GLU A 90 8.18 0.49 -18.18
C GLU A 90 9.47 -0.07 -18.76
N ALA A 91 9.81 -1.32 -18.45
CA ALA A 91 10.98 -2.00 -19.02
C ALA A 91 10.89 -2.14 -20.53
N ALA A 92 9.71 -2.52 -21.05
CA ALA A 92 9.48 -2.64 -22.50
C ALA A 92 9.59 -1.28 -23.21
N GLN A 93 9.05 -0.20 -22.62
CA GLN A 93 9.15 1.15 -23.15
C GLN A 93 10.60 1.66 -23.16
N LYS A 94 11.38 1.38 -22.11
CA LYS A 94 12.78 1.77 -22.03
C LYS A 94 13.63 1.07 -23.11
N ALA A 95 13.38 -0.21 -23.38
CA ALA A 95 14.10 -0.97 -24.40
C ALA A 95 13.86 -0.44 -25.83
N VAL A 96 12.63 -0.04 -26.14
CA VAL A 96 12.26 0.53 -27.45
C VAL A 96 12.93 1.89 -27.68
N ASN A 97 13.00 2.75 -26.67
CA ASN A 97 13.58 4.09 -26.81
C ASN A 97 15.10 4.10 -26.94
N SER A 98 15.79 3.05 -26.48
CA SER A 98 17.25 2.90 -26.64
C SER A 98 17.69 2.24 -27.95
N GLY A 99 16.75 1.78 -28.79
CA GLY A 99 17.03 1.01 -30.00
C GLY A 99 17.18 1.80 -31.31
N THR A 100 16.90 3.11 -31.33
CA THR A 100 16.98 3.93 -32.55
C THR A 100 18.27 4.75 -32.62
N GLY A 101 19.42 4.07 -32.58
CA GLY A 101 20.71 4.63 -32.97
C GLY A 101 21.07 4.12 -34.36
N VAL A 102 20.77 4.92 -35.38
CA VAL A 102 21.01 4.62 -36.80
C VAL A 102 22.51 4.34 -37.02
N PRO A 103 22.93 3.16 -37.53
CA PRO A 103 24.26 2.99 -38.09
C PRO A 103 24.21 3.43 -39.56
N THR A 104 24.65 4.65 -39.84
CA THR A 104 24.92 5.05 -41.24
C THR A 104 26.42 5.09 -41.44
N VAL A 105 26.83 4.19 -42.34
CA VAL A 105 28.14 4.02 -43.00
C VAL A 105 28.66 5.29 -43.66
#